data_AF-A0A4Q5S693-F1
#
_entry.id   AF-A0A4Q5S693-F1
#
_cell.length_a   1.000
_cell.length_b   1.000
_cell.length_c   1.000
_cell.angle_alpha   90.00
_cell.angle_beta   90.00
_cell.angle_gamma   90.00
#
_symmetry.space_group_name_H-M   'P 1'
#
loop_
_entity.id
_entity.type
_entity.pdbx_description
1 polymer ?
#
loop_
_entity_poly.entity_id
_entity_poly.type
_entity_poly.pdbx_seq_one_letter_code
_entity_poly.pdbx_strand_id
1 'polypeptide(L)'
;PVVDYITSHLTPLLEKHPENNLFITQGFICRNSFGEIDNLRRGGSDYTASLIGAGIRSEEVQIWTDIDGMHNNDPRIVKGTKPIAQLSFDEAAELAYFGAKILHPQSVFPAQKYKIPVRLLNTMDPLAQGTLITNYSEKNKIKSIAAKDDITAIKIQSSRMLLAYGFLRRVFEVFERFKTSIDMITTSEVAVSLTIDDTTYIEDVKKELNTFGSVEIEGNHTIICVVGDFGADQHGYAARVLEAIKHIPVRMISYGGSNNNLSLLVKTEYKTEALRSLHSRLF
;
A
#
# COMPACT_ATOMS: atom_id res chain seq x y z
N PRO A 1 -0.16 -18.00 -6.79
CA PRO A 1 -0.21 -18.28 -8.25
C PRO A 1 0.44 -19.65 -8.55
N VAL A 2 -0.26 -20.52 -9.29
CA VAL A 2 0.25 -21.83 -9.73
C VAL A 2 0.80 -21.66 -11.16
N VAL A 3 1.96 -21.02 -11.28
CA VAL A 3 2.49 -20.61 -12.59
C VAL A 3 2.86 -21.82 -13.46
N ASP A 4 3.37 -22.90 -12.88
CA ASP A 4 3.70 -24.11 -13.65
C ASP A 4 2.47 -24.70 -14.36
N TYR A 5 1.30 -24.65 -13.70
CA TYR A 5 0.02 -25.03 -14.31
C TYR A 5 -0.35 -24.08 -15.45
N ILE A 6 -0.18 -22.77 -15.25
CA ILE A 6 -0.48 -21.77 -16.29
C ILE A 6 0.44 -21.95 -17.50
N THR A 7 1.74 -22.11 -17.29
CA THR A 7 2.72 -22.37 -18.34
C THR A 7 2.40 -23.63 -19.13
N SER A 8 2.10 -24.75 -18.45
CA SER A 8 1.81 -26.02 -19.15
C SER A 8 0.55 -25.99 -20.01
N HIS A 9 -0.38 -25.07 -19.75
CA HIS A 9 -1.60 -24.89 -20.55
C HIS A 9 -1.46 -23.78 -21.59
N LEU A 10 -0.69 -22.72 -21.32
CA LEU A 10 -0.46 -21.63 -22.27
C LEU A 10 0.52 -22.03 -23.38
N THR A 11 1.63 -22.68 -23.05
CA THR A 11 2.67 -23.00 -24.02
C THR A 11 2.16 -23.80 -25.23
N PRO A 12 1.36 -24.88 -25.07
CA PRO A 12 0.83 -25.62 -26.22
C PRO A 12 -0.10 -24.79 -27.11
N LEU A 13 -0.83 -23.81 -26.55
CA LEU A 13 -1.70 -22.92 -27.32
C LEU A 13 -0.90 -21.94 -28.16
N LEU A 14 0.22 -21.43 -27.63
CA LEU A 14 1.13 -20.55 -28.35
C LEU A 14 1.88 -21.32 -29.45
N GLU A 15 2.40 -22.51 -29.13
CA GLU A 15 3.13 -23.37 -30.07
C GLU A 15 2.28 -23.88 -31.24
N LYS A 16 0.95 -24.01 -31.05
CA LYS A 16 0.02 -24.36 -32.12
C LYS A 16 -0.13 -23.27 -33.18
N HIS A 17 0.21 -22.03 -32.83
CA HIS A 17 0.08 -20.86 -33.70
C HIS A 17 1.42 -20.11 -33.83
N PRO A 18 2.47 -20.76 -34.36
CA PRO A 18 3.83 -20.18 -34.37
C PRO A 18 3.96 -18.97 -35.28
N GLU A 19 3.08 -18.83 -36.27
CA GLU A 19 3.03 -17.70 -37.21
C GLU A 19 2.35 -16.45 -36.59
N ASN A 20 1.69 -16.60 -35.43
CA ASN A 20 0.96 -15.51 -34.80
C ASN A 20 1.85 -14.78 -33.79
N ASN A 21 2.08 -13.49 -34.03
CA ASN A 21 2.85 -12.63 -33.12
C ASN A 21 1.96 -11.87 -32.12
N LEU A 22 0.62 -11.96 -32.26
CA LEU A 22 -0.33 -11.23 -31.41
C LEU A 22 -1.47 -12.14 -30.96
N PHE A 23 -1.69 -12.18 -29.65
CA PHE A 23 -2.79 -12.89 -29.01
C PHE A 23 -3.61 -11.90 -28.19
N ILE A 24 -4.92 -11.91 -28.38
CA ILE A 24 -5.86 -11.08 -27.62
C ILE A 24 -6.73 -12.01 -26.78
N THR A 25 -6.76 -11.77 -25.48
CA THR A 25 -7.55 -12.56 -24.53
C THR A 25 -8.21 -11.67 -23.49
N GLN A 26 -9.15 -12.23 -22.75
CA GLN A 26 -9.87 -11.54 -21.69
C GLN A 26 -9.06 -11.58 -20.38
N GLY A 27 -9.20 -10.53 -19.57
CA GLY A 27 -8.80 -10.52 -18.16
C GLY A 27 -9.96 -10.85 -17.23
N PHE A 28 -9.72 -10.85 -15.92
CA PHE A 28 -10.70 -10.95 -14.82
C PHE A 28 -11.45 -12.28 -14.69
N ILE A 29 -11.83 -12.93 -15.79
CA ILE A 29 -12.57 -14.20 -15.79
C ILE A 29 -11.65 -15.40 -15.60
N CYS A 30 -12.13 -16.44 -14.93
CA CYS A 30 -11.40 -17.70 -14.74
C CYS A 30 -12.35 -18.89 -14.61
N ARG A 31 -11.79 -20.09 -14.41
CA ARG A 31 -12.54 -21.28 -13.99
C ARG A 31 -12.16 -21.68 -12.57
N ASN A 32 -13.15 -22.01 -11.76
CA ASN A 32 -12.91 -22.53 -10.41
C ASN A 32 -12.48 -24.02 -10.45
N SER A 33 -12.24 -24.63 -9.29
CA SER A 33 -11.85 -26.04 -9.16
C SER A 33 -12.91 -27.04 -9.67
N PHE A 34 -14.16 -26.61 -9.85
CA PHE A 34 -15.25 -27.39 -10.40
C PHE A 34 -15.42 -27.19 -11.92
N GLY A 35 -14.60 -26.33 -12.54
CA GLY A 35 -14.65 -26.03 -13.97
C GLY A 35 -15.71 -24.99 -14.35
N GLU A 36 -16.38 -24.37 -13.38
CA GLU A 36 -17.41 -23.36 -13.59
C GLU A 36 -16.79 -21.99 -13.82
N ILE A 37 -17.53 -21.07 -14.45
CA ILE A 37 -17.09 -19.69 -14.67
C ILE A 37 -17.04 -18.96 -13.32
N ASP A 38 -15.91 -18.31 -13.06
CA ASP A 38 -15.66 -17.50 -11.87
C ASP A 38 -14.85 -16.24 -12.24
N ASN A 39 -14.49 -15.42 -11.25
CA ASN A 39 -13.69 -14.22 -11.46
C ASN A 39 -12.61 -13.99 -10.39
N LEU A 40 -11.63 -13.16 -10.75
CA LEU A 40 -10.45 -12.81 -9.95
C LEU A 40 -10.67 -11.58 -9.05
N ARG A 41 -11.92 -11.10 -8.93
CA ARG A 41 -12.32 -9.96 -8.09
C ARG A 41 -11.54 -8.67 -8.44
N ARG A 42 -11.35 -7.79 -7.45
CA ARG A 42 -10.74 -6.46 -7.62
C ARG A 42 -9.31 -6.57 -8.14
N GLY A 43 -9.00 -5.80 -9.19
CA GLY A 43 -7.70 -5.89 -9.87
C GLY A 43 -7.52 -7.17 -10.69
N GLY A 44 -8.61 -7.88 -10.99
CA GLY A 44 -8.57 -9.19 -11.65
C GLY A 44 -7.96 -9.17 -13.04
N SER A 45 -8.16 -8.11 -13.84
CA SER A 45 -7.52 -8.00 -15.17
C SER A 45 -6.01 -7.79 -15.07
N ASP A 46 -5.56 -6.91 -14.17
CA ASP A 46 -4.13 -6.71 -13.89
C ASP A 46 -3.49 -7.98 -13.33
N TYR A 47 -4.24 -8.74 -12.53
CA TYR A 47 -3.81 -10.03 -12.02
C TYR A 47 -3.71 -11.07 -13.14
N THR A 48 -4.66 -11.12 -14.08
CA THR A 48 -4.55 -11.95 -15.29
C THR A 48 -3.30 -11.60 -16.09
N ALA A 49 -3.04 -10.31 -16.33
CA ALA A 49 -1.86 -9.86 -17.06
C ALA A 49 -0.56 -10.31 -16.37
N SER A 50 -0.47 -10.16 -15.05
CA SER A 50 0.68 -10.61 -14.26
C SER A 50 0.84 -12.13 -14.24
N LEU A 51 -0.26 -12.88 -14.19
CA LEU A 51 -0.26 -14.35 -14.27
C LEU A 51 0.23 -14.85 -15.64
N ILE A 52 -0.26 -14.26 -16.73
CA ILE A 52 0.18 -14.60 -18.09
C ILE A 52 1.65 -14.23 -18.26
N GLY A 53 2.04 -13.02 -17.88
CA GLY A 53 3.44 -12.57 -17.93
C GLY A 53 4.37 -13.52 -17.19
N ALA A 54 4.00 -13.95 -15.99
CA ALA A 54 4.73 -14.99 -15.25
C ALA A 54 4.77 -16.34 -15.98
N GLY A 55 3.63 -16.77 -16.55
CA GLY A 55 3.49 -18.04 -17.26
C GLY A 55 4.35 -18.14 -18.53
N ILE A 56 4.47 -17.04 -19.27
CA ILE A 56 5.27 -16.96 -20.51
C ILE A 56 6.68 -16.42 -20.28
N ARG A 57 7.03 -16.04 -19.04
CA ARG A 57 8.28 -15.35 -18.68
C ARG A 57 8.51 -14.10 -19.51
N SER A 58 7.51 -13.23 -19.58
CA SER A 58 7.58 -11.96 -20.30
C SER A 58 8.70 -11.07 -19.75
N GLU A 59 9.30 -10.27 -20.63
CA GLU A 59 10.31 -9.27 -20.24
C GLU A 59 9.72 -8.11 -19.43
N GLU A 60 8.46 -7.75 -19.69
CA GLU A 60 7.73 -6.68 -19.02
C GLU A 60 6.22 -6.95 -19.07
N VAL A 61 5.48 -6.56 -18.04
CA VAL A 61 4.01 -6.45 -18.06
C VAL A 61 3.63 -4.99 -18.09
N GLN A 62 2.86 -4.57 -19.09
CA GLN A 62 2.37 -3.19 -19.19
C GLN A 62 0.91 -3.10 -18.76
N ILE A 63 0.62 -2.18 -17.85
CA ILE A 63 -0.72 -1.84 -17.41
C ILE A 63 -1.02 -0.42 -17.90
N TRP A 64 -1.93 -0.34 -18.86
CA TRP A 64 -2.36 0.91 -19.48
C TRP A 64 -3.61 1.42 -18.78
N THR A 65 -3.54 2.64 -18.25
CA THR A 65 -4.57 3.29 -17.43
C THR A 65 -4.82 4.71 -17.94
N ASP A 66 -5.56 5.53 -17.20
CA ASP A 66 -5.93 6.92 -17.52
C ASP A 66 -4.99 7.97 -16.88
N ILE A 67 -3.90 7.51 -16.29
CA ILE A 67 -2.87 8.33 -15.64
C ILE A 67 -1.48 8.04 -16.21
N ASP A 68 -0.60 9.03 -16.16
CA ASP A 68 0.81 9.02 -16.61
C ASP A 68 1.79 8.38 -15.63
N GLY A 69 1.27 7.70 -14.61
CA GLY A 69 2.03 6.92 -13.64
C GLY A 69 1.68 7.30 -12.20
N MET A 70 2.51 6.86 -11.27
CA MET A 70 2.41 7.27 -9.87
C MET A 70 3.15 8.59 -9.67
N HIS A 71 2.53 9.55 -8.98
CA HIS A 71 3.15 10.84 -8.66
C HIS A 71 3.79 10.84 -7.28
N ASN A 72 4.83 11.66 -7.11
CA ASN A 72 5.53 11.81 -5.83
C ASN A 72 4.68 12.48 -4.72
N ASN A 73 3.53 13.06 -5.05
CA ASN A 73 2.52 13.55 -4.11
C ASN A 73 1.17 13.68 -4.84
N ASP A 74 0.08 13.96 -4.13
CA ASP A 74 -1.25 14.17 -4.73
C ASP A 74 -1.29 15.49 -5.54
N PRO A 75 -1.38 15.43 -6.88
CA PRO A 75 -1.40 16.63 -7.75
C PRO A 75 -2.62 17.53 -7.51
N ARG A 76 -3.68 17.02 -6.87
CA ARG A 76 -4.89 17.79 -6.54
C ARG A 76 -4.66 18.73 -5.35
N ILE A 77 -3.68 18.44 -4.50
CA ILE A 77 -3.42 19.17 -3.24
C ILE A 77 -2.12 19.98 -3.34
N VAL A 78 -1.10 19.40 -3.95
CA VAL A 78 0.25 19.96 -4.07
C VAL A 78 0.52 20.27 -5.54
N LYS A 79 0.98 21.49 -5.83
CA LYS A 79 1.40 21.88 -7.17
C LYS A 79 2.84 21.46 -7.42
N GLY A 80 3.19 21.19 -8.69
CA GLY A 80 4.56 20.84 -9.08
C GLY A 80 4.97 19.40 -8.73
N THR A 81 4.00 18.51 -8.52
CA THR A 81 4.29 17.08 -8.38
C THR A 81 4.91 16.54 -9.66
N LYS A 82 5.73 15.51 -9.51
CA LYS A 82 6.45 14.87 -10.61
C LYS A 82 6.03 13.40 -10.69
N PRO A 83 5.89 12.85 -11.91
CA PRO A 83 5.74 11.41 -12.07
C PRO A 83 6.99 10.71 -11.56
N ILE A 84 6.81 9.57 -10.92
CA ILE A 84 7.89 8.73 -10.40
C ILE A 84 8.29 7.78 -11.53
N ALA A 85 9.51 7.92 -12.04
CA ALA A 85 9.99 7.08 -13.11
C ALA A 85 10.14 5.60 -12.69
N GLN A 86 10.53 5.35 -11.44
CA GLN A 86 10.82 4.01 -10.95
C GLN A 86 10.49 3.80 -9.47
N LEU A 87 9.86 2.67 -9.14
CA LEU A 87 9.55 2.21 -7.80
C LEU A 87 9.93 0.73 -7.63
N SER A 88 10.16 0.32 -6.38
CA SER A 88 10.11 -1.09 -6.03
C SER A 88 8.65 -1.55 -5.85
N PHE A 89 8.39 -2.86 -5.93
CA PHE A 89 7.07 -3.41 -5.62
C PHE A 89 6.61 -3.06 -4.19
N ASP A 90 7.52 -3.06 -3.22
CA ASP A 90 7.19 -2.74 -1.84
C ASP A 90 6.80 -1.25 -1.72
N GLU A 91 7.56 -0.34 -2.32
CA GLU A 91 7.22 1.10 -2.31
C GLU A 91 5.90 1.40 -3.03
N ALA A 92 5.66 0.74 -4.17
CA ALA A 92 4.40 0.87 -4.89
C ALA A 92 3.22 0.34 -4.05
N ALA A 93 3.42 -0.73 -3.28
CA ALA A 93 2.40 -1.27 -2.38
C ALA A 93 2.07 -0.29 -1.24
N GLU A 94 3.08 0.33 -0.63
CA GLU A 94 2.90 1.37 0.41
C GLU A 94 2.10 2.55 -0.15
N LEU A 95 2.48 3.05 -1.32
CA LEU A 95 1.74 4.12 -2.01
C LEU A 95 0.30 3.74 -2.31
N ALA A 96 0.09 2.53 -2.81
CA ALA A 96 -1.24 2.04 -3.17
C ALA A 96 -2.15 1.93 -1.96
N TYR A 97 -1.61 1.46 -0.83
CA TYR A 97 -2.34 1.32 0.42
C TYR A 97 -2.75 2.68 1.01
N PHE A 98 -1.83 3.65 1.03
CA PHE A 98 -2.03 4.94 1.69
C PHE A 98 -2.56 6.07 0.80
N GLY A 99 -3.05 5.81 -0.42
CA GLY A 99 -3.83 6.81 -1.15
C GLY A 99 -3.74 6.77 -2.67
N ALA A 100 -2.71 6.15 -3.25
CA ALA A 100 -2.56 6.03 -4.70
C ALA A 100 -3.28 4.77 -5.22
N LYS A 101 -4.63 4.78 -5.22
CA LYS A 101 -5.51 3.65 -5.59
C LYS A 101 -5.45 3.24 -7.08
N ILE A 102 -4.26 3.15 -7.63
CA ILE A 102 -3.95 2.91 -9.04
C ILE A 102 -3.77 1.41 -9.29
N LEU A 103 -3.03 0.75 -8.41
CA LEU A 103 -2.61 -0.63 -8.58
C LEU A 103 -2.85 -1.42 -7.29
N HIS A 104 -3.58 -2.52 -7.37
CA HIS A 104 -3.80 -3.35 -6.20
C HIS A 104 -2.56 -4.23 -5.94
N PRO A 105 -1.97 -4.26 -4.73
CA PRO A 105 -0.73 -5.01 -4.49
C PRO A 105 -0.82 -6.50 -4.86
N GLN A 106 -1.98 -7.12 -4.65
CA GLN A 106 -2.19 -8.52 -5.03
C GLN A 106 -2.21 -8.76 -6.54
N SER A 107 -2.55 -7.75 -7.36
CA SER A 107 -2.62 -7.93 -8.81
C SER A 107 -1.23 -8.10 -9.44
N VAL A 108 -0.21 -7.47 -8.87
CA VAL A 108 1.17 -7.58 -9.37
C VAL A 108 2.02 -8.61 -8.63
N PHE A 109 1.46 -9.26 -7.61
CA PHE A 109 2.18 -10.31 -6.86
C PHE A 109 2.80 -11.41 -7.74
N PRO A 110 2.16 -11.92 -8.82
CA PRO A 110 2.81 -12.86 -9.71
C PRO A 110 4.04 -12.26 -10.41
N ALA A 111 3.94 -11.02 -10.92
CA ALA A 111 5.06 -10.35 -11.56
C ALA A 111 6.22 -10.13 -10.57
N GLN A 112 5.92 -9.67 -9.35
CA GLN A 112 6.90 -9.53 -8.26
C GLN A 112 7.63 -10.85 -7.98
N LYS A 113 6.87 -11.93 -7.73
CA LYS A 113 7.41 -13.26 -7.39
C LYS A 113 8.33 -13.81 -8.48
N TYR A 114 8.00 -13.58 -9.75
CA TYR A 114 8.77 -14.07 -10.89
C TYR A 114 9.76 -13.04 -11.44
N LYS A 115 9.94 -11.92 -10.72
CA LYS A 115 10.88 -10.83 -11.04
C LYS A 115 10.66 -10.19 -12.41
N ILE A 116 9.40 -10.10 -12.83
CA ILE A 116 8.99 -9.45 -14.06
C ILE A 116 8.66 -8.00 -13.74
N PRO A 117 9.33 -7.03 -14.38
CA PRO A 117 8.98 -5.61 -14.27
C PRO A 117 7.54 -5.34 -14.70
N VAL A 118 6.88 -4.43 -13.99
CA VAL A 118 5.54 -3.94 -14.34
C VAL A 118 5.64 -2.45 -14.67
N ARG A 119 5.11 -2.03 -15.82
CA ARG A 119 5.08 -0.61 -16.20
C ARG A 119 3.66 -0.08 -16.21
N LEU A 120 3.42 1.01 -15.47
CA LEU A 120 2.18 1.78 -15.52
C LEU A 120 2.30 2.86 -16.60
N LEU A 121 1.35 2.88 -17.54
CA LEU A 121 1.35 3.76 -18.71
C LEU A 121 0.00 4.47 -18.88
N ASN A 122 0.01 5.63 -19.56
CA ASN A 122 -1.21 6.38 -19.88
C ASN A 122 -1.70 6.07 -21.29
N THR A 123 -2.94 5.60 -21.40
CA THR A 123 -3.60 5.38 -22.69
C THR A 123 -3.81 6.69 -23.46
N MET A 124 -3.98 7.81 -22.76
CA MET A 124 -4.21 9.14 -23.34
C MET A 124 -2.91 9.88 -23.69
N ASP A 125 -1.77 9.44 -23.15
CA ASP A 125 -0.44 9.95 -23.50
C ASP A 125 0.57 8.80 -23.67
N PRO A 126 0.55 8.12 -24.84
CA PRO A 126 1.38 6.94 -25.07
C PRO A 126 2.89 7.21 -25.11
N LEU A 127 3.31 8.48 -25.17
CA LEU A 127 4.72 8.87 -25.18
C LEU A 127 5.25 9.15 -23.77
N ALA A 128 4.37 9.22 -22.76
CA ALA A 128 4.77 9.34 -21.37
C ALA A 128 5.61 8.12 -20.95
N GLN A 129 6.67 8.36 -20.17
CA GLN A 129 7.57 7.31 -19.70
C GLN A 129 6.88 6.30 -18.76
N GLY A 130 5.85 6.76 -18.06
CA GLY A 130 5.14 5.99 -17.04
C GLY A 130 5.98 5.76 -15.79
N THR A 131 5.50 4.82 -14.96
CA THR A 131 6.21 4.36 -13.76
C THR A 131 6.61 2.90 -13.93
N LEU A 132 7.92 2.61 -13.85
CA LEU A 132 8.45 1.24 -13.87
C LEU A 132 8.54 0.70 -12.44
N ILE A 133 7.87 -0.40 -12.16
CA ILE A 133 7.85 -1.08 -10.87
C ILE A 133 8.69 -2.35 -10.99
N THR A 134 9.70 -2.48 -10.14
CA THR A 134 10.66 -3.60 -10.17
C THR A 134 10.92 -4.17 -8.77
N ASN A 135 11.75 -5.20 -8.66
CA ASN A 135 12.23 -5.68 -7.35
C ASN A 135 13.39 -4.84 -6.78
N TYR A 136 13.89 -3.87 -7.53
CA TYR A 136 14.98 -3.01 -7.10
C TYR A 136 14.41 -1.67 -6.60
N SER A 137 14.84 -1.27 -5.41
CA SER A 137 14.65 0.09 -4.92
C SER A 137 15.95 0.89 -5.10
N GLU A 138 15.83 2.10 -5.66
CA GLU A 138 16.85 3.14 -5.53
C GLU A 138 17.08 3.46 -4.05
N LYS A 139 18.32 3.25 -3.59
CA LYS A 139 18.74 3.57 -2.22
C LYS A 139 18.86 5.07 -2.00
N ASN A 140 18.85 5.48 -0.73
CA ASN A 140 19.12 6.85 -0.29
C ASN A 140 18.19 7.89 -0.92
N LYS A 141 16.89 7.60 -1.02
CA LYS A 141 15.95 8.51 -1.67
C LYS A 141 14.55 8.39 -1.09
N ILE A 142 13.95 9.53 -0.79
CA ILE A 142 12.50 9.64 -0.60
C ILE A 142 11.90 9.78 -1.98
N LYS A 143 10.90 8.94 -2.30
CA LYS A 143 10.31 8.88 -3.64
C LYS A 143 8.97 9.56 -3.69
N SER A 144 8.20 9.48 -2.62
CA SER A 144 6.82 9.92 -2.67
C SER A 144 6.17 10.11 -1.30
N ILE A 145 5.05 10.81 -1.30
CA ILE A 145 4.20 11.03 -0.14
C ILE A 145 2.76 10.67 -0.52
N ALA A 146 2.10 9.86 0.30
CA ALA A 146 0.69 9.52 0.17
C ALA A 146 -0.08 9.91 1.43
N ALA A 147 -1.40 10.08 1.31
CA ALA A 147 -2.27 10.38 2.44
C ALA A 147 -3.58 9.58 2.38
N LYS A 148 -3.93 8.96 3.50
CA LYS A 148 -5.17 8.22 3.73
C LYS A 148 -6.01 8.95 4.76
N ASP A 149 -7.18 9.41 4.33
CA ASP A 149 -8.14 10.15 5.17
C ASP A 149 -9.08 9.22 5.93
N ASP A 150 -9.99 9.83 6.70
CA ASP A 150 -11.07 9.16 7.44
C ASP A 150 -10.56 8.14 8.46
N ILE A 151 -9.43 8.47 9.09
CA ILE A 151 -8.79 7.60 10.07
C ILE A 151 -9.28 7.91 11.48
N THR A 152 -9.57 6.85 12.22
CA THR A 152 -9.92 6.91 13.65
C THR A 152 -8.79 6.32 14.48
N ALA A 153 -8.29 7.11 15.42
CA ALA A 153 -7.30 6.68 16.39
C ALA A 153 -7.98 6.12 17.65
N ILE A 154 -7.52 4.96 18.11
CA ILE A 154 -7.99 4.30 19.32
C ILE A 154 -6.79 4.13 20.25
N LYS A 155 -6.86 4.71 21.45
CA LYS A 155 -5.85 4.55 22.49
C LYS A 155 -6.45 3.76 23.65
N ILE A 156 -5.78 2.67 24.01
CA ILE A 156 -6.15 1.78 25.12
C ILE A 156 -5.06 1.89 26.17
N GLN A 157 -5.39 2.46 27.32
CA GLN A 157 -4.48 2.62 28.45
C GLN A 157 -4.83 1.59 29.54
N SER A 158 -3.86 0.76 29.92
CA SER A 158 -4.04 -0.28 30.91
C SER A 158 -2.75 -0.60 31.66
N SER A 159 -2.76 -0.46 32.99
CA SER A 159 -1.66 -0.92 33.84
C SER A 159 -1.45 -2.44 33.77
N ARG A 160 -2.47 -3.20 33.33
CA ARG A 160 -2.41 -4.65 33.13
C ARG A 160 -1.61 -5.06 31.90
N MET A 161 -1.12 -4.11 31.09
CA MET A 161 -0.24 -4.39 29.96
C MET A 161 1.20 -4.66 30.41
N LEU A 162 1.62 -4.07 31.54
CA LEU A 162 2.99 -4.12 32.00
C LEU A 162 3.38 -5.55 32.40
N LEU A 163 4.40 -6.11 31.73
CA LEU A 163 4.89 -7.49 31.91
C LEU A 163 3.84 -8.60 31.64
N ALA A 164 2.70 -8.25 31.04
CA ALA A 164 1.62 -9.19 30.78
C ALA A 164 1.71 -9.81 29.39
N TYR A 165 1.82 -11.14 29.34
CA TYR A 165 1.69 -11.87 28.08
C TYR A 165 0.22 -11.90 27.61
N GLY A 166 0.01 -11.87 26.28
CA GLY A 166 -1.30 -12.05 25.67
C GLY A 166 -2.25 -10.83 25.73
N PHE A 167 -1.85 -9.69 26.27
CA PHE A 167 -2.64 -8.45 26.20
C PHE A 167 -2.90 -8.03 24.75
N LEU A 168 -1.84 -7.90 23.95
CA LEU A 168 -1.96 -7.52 22.53
C LEU A 168 -2.81 -8.49 21.72
N ARG A 169 -2.67 -9.81 21.96
CA ARG A 169 -3.51 -10.83 21.33
C ARG A 169 -4.99 -10.57 21.58
N ARG A 170 -5.38 -10.36 22.85
CA ARG A 170 -6.77 -10.10 23.21
C ARG A 170 -7.32 -8.82 22.60
N VAL A 171 -6.49 -7.78 22.49
CA VAL A 171 -6.87 -6.54 21.80
C VAL A 171 -7.13 -6.82 20.32
N PHE A 172 -6.21 -7.49 19.61
CA PHE A 172 -6.38 -7.80 18.19
C PHE A 172 -7.52 -8.78 17.90
N GLU A 173 -7.81 -9.71 18.81
CA GLU A 173 -8.98 -10.61 18.70
C GLU A 173 -10.31 -9.86 18.67
N VAL A 174 -10.41 -8.68 19.31
CA VAL A 174 -11.61 -7.82 19.20
C VAL A 174 -11.79 -7.37 17.75
N PHE A 175 -10.76 -6.76 17.16
CA PHE A 175 -10.82 -6.25 15.79
C PHE A 175 -11.05 -7.37 14.77
N GLU A 176 -10.46 -8.55 14.99
CA GLU A 176 -10.69 -9.73 14.16
C GLU A 176 -12.17 -10.16 14.16
N ARG A 177 -12.82 -10.23 15.34
CA ARG A 177 -14.24 -10.60 15.44
C ARG A 177 -15.14 -9.68 14.63
N PHE A 178 -14.85 -8.38 14.64
CA PHE A 178 -15.60 -7.37 13.90
C PHE A 178 -15.11 -7.18 12.46
N LYS A 179 -14.10 -7.94 12.02
CA LYS A 179 -13.47 -7.86 10.70
C LYS A 179 -12.96 -6.45 10.38
N THR A 180 -12.52 -5.72 11.39
CA THR A 180 -11.98 -4.36 11.26
C THR A 180 -10.46 -4.42 11.07
N SER A 181 -9.97 -3.89 9.96
CA SER A 181 -8.53 -3.82 9.70
C SER A 181 -7.87 -2.70 10.54
N ILE A 182 -6.60 -2.89 10.88
CA ILE A 182 -5.79 -1.90 11.60
C ILE A 182 -4.68 -1.43 10.66
N ASP A 183 -4.50 -0.12 10.54
CA ASP A 183 -3.48 0.49 9.67
C ASP A 183 -2.15 0.68 10.40
N MET A 184 -2.15 1.43 11.51
CA MET A 184 -0.96 1.77 12.29
C MET A 184 -1.11 1.26 13.73
N ILE A 185 0.02 0.90 14.33
CA ILE A 185 0.12 0.51 15.74
C ILE A 185 1.34 1.21 16.34
N THR A 186 1.20 1.75 17.54
CA THR A 186 2.30 2.20 18.40
C THR A 186 2.04 1.80 19.84
N THR A 187 3.10 1.47 20.57
CA THR A 187 3.01 1.01 21.95
C THR A 187 3.83 1.91 22.87
N SER A 188 3.34 2.06 24.09
CA SER A 188 4.13 2.45 25.26
C SER A 188 4.08 1.29 26.27
N GLU A 189 4.71 1.46 27.42
CA GLU A 189 4.76 0.46 28.48
C GLU A 189 3.37 0.11 29.04
N VAL A 190 2.43 1.07 29.00
CA VAL A 190 1.10 0.97 29.62
C VAL A 190 -0.06 1.31 28.68
N ALA A 191 0.23 1.53 27.40
CA ALA A 191 -0.82 1.83 26.42
C ALA A 191 -0.48 1.34 25.00
N VAL A 192 -1.53 0.96 24.28
CA VAL A 192 -1.54 0.72 22.84
C VAL A 192 -2.31 1.84 22.18
N SER A 193 -1.76 2.42 21.12
CA SER A 193 -2.54 3.26 20.19
C SER A 193 -2.53 2.60 18.82
N LEU A 194 -3.69 2.53 18.20
CA LEU A 194 -3.88 1.93 16.88
C LEU A 194 -4.84 2.78 16.05
N THR A 195 -4.88 2.56 14.74
CA THR A 195 -5.77 3.28 13.84
C THR A 195 -6.60 2.33 12.99
N ILE A 196 -7.83 2.75 12.69
CA ILE A 196 -8.76 2.04 11.80
C ILE A 196 -9.37 3.03 10.79
N ASP A 197 -9.83 2.52 9.67
CA ASP A 197 -10.56 3.27 8.63
C ASP A 197 -12.03 2.88 8.49
N ASP A 198 -12.44 1.71 9.02
CA ASP A 198 -13.83 1.26 9.08
C ASP A 198 -14.41 1.41 10.48
N THR A 199 -15.34 2.35 10.66
CA THR A 199 -16.00 2.63 11.94
C THR A 199 -17.36 1.94 12.11
N THR A 200 -17.73 0.98 11.24
CA THR A 200 -19.05 0.34 11.24
C THR A 200 -19.43 -0.27 12.61
N TYR A 201 -18.46 -0.86 13.32
CA TYR A 201 -18.65 -1.52 14.62
C TYR A 201 -17.95 -0.81 15.78
N ILE A 202 -17.68 0.50 15.66
CA ILE A 202 -16.81 1.21 16.61
C ILE A 202 -17.33 1.20 18.05
N GLU A 203 -18.64 1.30 18.27
CA GLU A 203 -19.22 1.30 19.62
C GLU A 203 -19.13 -0.08 20.29
N ASP A 204 -19.31 -1.16 19.53
CA ASP A 204 -19.13 -2.53 20.03
C ASP A 204 -17.66 -2.83 20.35
N VAL A 205 -16.76 -2.44 19.44
CA VAL A 205 -15.30 -2.50 19.66
C VAL A 205 -14.92 -1.74 20.93
N LYS A 206 -15.41 -0.51 21.11
CA LYS A 206 -15.16 0.31 22.31
C LYS A 206 -15.63 -0.39 23.58
N LYS A 207 -16.84 -0.95 23.56
CA LYS A 207 -17.41 -1.66 24.71
C LYS A 207 -16.55 -2.85 25.12
N GLU A 208 -16.07 -3.65 24.17
CA GLU A 208 -15.20 -4.78 24.47
C GLU A 208 -13.81 -4.33 24.94
N LEU A 209 -13.23 -3.32 24.32
CA LEU A 209 -11.91 -2.80 24.69
C LEU A 209 -11.90 -2.15 26.09
N ASN A 210 -13.01 -1.57 26.52
CA ASN A 210 -13.16 -1.02 27.88
C ASN A 210 -13.01 -2.09 28.98
N THR A 211 -13.16 -3.38 28.66
CA THR A 211 -12.88 -4.47 29.62
C THR A 211 -11.38 -4.64 29.90
N PHE A 212 -10.52 -4.15 29.00
CA PHE A 212 -9.07 -4.24 29.11
C PHE A 212 -8.43 -3.01 29.75
N GLY A 213 -9.06 -1.83 29.65
CA GLY A 213 -8.53 -0.56 30.17
C GLY A 213 -9.38 0.64 29.79
N SER A 214 -8.84 1.84 29.99
CA SER A 214 -9.49 3.10 29.55
C SER A 214 -9.30 3.26 28.04
N VAL A 215 -10.37 3.50 27.30
CA VAL A 215 -10.36 3.64 25.84
C VAL A 215 -10.73 5.07 25.42
N GLU A 216 -9.82 5.72 24.70
CA GLU A 216 -10.03 7.00 24.03
C GLU A 216 -10.15 6.76 22.52
N ILE A 217 -11.18 7.33 21.89
CA ILE A 217 -11.42 7.21 20.45
C ILE A 217 -11.52 8.62 19.86
N GLU A 218 -10.72 8.91 18.83
CA GLU A 218 -10.66 10.21 18.17
C GLU A 218 -10.66 10.02 16.64
N GLY A 219 -11.75 10.44 16.00
CA GLY A 219 -11.88 10.45 14.53
C GLY A 219 -11.17 11.64 13.87
N ASN A 220 -11.41 11.83 12.57
CA ASN A 220 -10.91 12.97 11.78
C ASN A 220 -9.37 13.10 11.77
N HIS A 221 -8.69 11.98 11.60
CA HIS A 221 -7.27 11.95 11.32
C HIS A 221 -6.98 11.57 9.87
N THR A 222 -5.78 11.95 9.45
CA THR A 222 -5.20 11.53 8.18
C THR A 222 -3.84 10.88 8.46
N ILE A 223 -3.62 9.69 7.91
CA ILE A 223 -2.29 9.08 7.86
C ILE A 223 -1.56 9.69 6.68
N ILE A 224 -0.36 10.19 6.92
CA ILE A 224 0.58 10.65 5.89
C ILE A 224 1.73 9.65 5.86
N CYS A 225 1.89 8.97 4.74
CA CYS A 225 2.94 7.99 4.53
C CYS A 225 4.00 8.57 3.59
N VAL A 226 5.23 8.69 4.08
CA VAL A 226 6.40 9.03 3.27
C VAL A 226 7.05 7.73 2.84
N VAL A 227 7.20 7.54 1.54
CA VAL A 227 7.73 6.32 0.93
C VAL A 227 9.09 6.57 0.31
N GLY A 228 10.03 5.66 0.56
CA GLY A 228 11.42 5.74 0.10
C GLY A 228 12.33 4.82 0.89
N ASP A 229 13.63 4.99 0.79
CA ASP A 229 14.60 4.18 1.53
C ASP A 229 14.74 4.65 3.00
N PHE A 230 14.10 3.91 3.90
CA PHE A 230 14.11 4.08 5.35
C PHE A 230 14.79 2.89 6.06
N GLY A 231 15.72 2.21 5.40
CA GLY A 231 16.47 1.11 6.00
C GLY A 231 17.16 1.52 7.32
N ALA A 232 17.27 0.59 8.27
CA ALA A 232 17.81 0.87 9.61
C ALA A 232 19.21 1.50 9.63
N ASP A 233 20.04 1.21 8.62
CA ASP A 233 21.40 1.76 8.49
C ASP A 233 21.43 3.17 7.87
N GLN A 234 20.27 3.70 7.47
CA GLN A 234 20.15 4.99 6.81
C GLN A 234 20.08 6.13 7.82
N HIS A 235 21.01 7.07 7.69
CA HIS A 235 21.12 8.18 8.62
C HIS A 235 20.30 9.39 8.15
N GLY A 236 19.39 9.87 9.00
CA GLY A 236 18.80 11.20 8.89
C GLY A 236 17.52 11.33 8.06
N TYR A 237 17.04 10.32 7.32
CA TYR A 237 15.77 10.44 6.55
C TYR A 237 14.56 10.65 7.45
N ALA A 238 14.43 9.84 8.51
CA ALA A 238 13.35 10.01 9.49
C ALA A 238 13.41 11.41 10.14
N ALA A 239 14.62 11.89 10.49
CA ALA A 239 14.80 13.22 11.04
C ALA A 239 14.41 14.32 10.05
N ARG A 240 14.76 14.21 8.76
CA ARG A 240 14.34 15.15 7.72
C ARG A 240 12.83 15.22 7.57
N VAL A 241 12.14 14.08 7.64
CA VAL A 241 10.67 14.03 7.61
C VAL A 241 10.06 14.75 8.81
N LEU A 242 10.54 14.46 10.02
CA LEU A 242 10.03 15.10 11.24
C LEU A 242 10.37 16.60 11.28
N GLU A 243 11.57 16.98 10.87
CA GLU A 243 11.96 18.39 10.74
C GLU A 243 11.06 19.11 9.74
N ALA A 244 10.65 18.43 8.67
CA ALA A 244 9.78 19.00 7.64
C ALA A 244 8.37 19.34 8.15
N ILE A 245 7.90 18.70 9.22
CA ILE A 245 6.56 18.89 9.78
C ILE A 245 6.59 19.33 11.24
N LYS A 246 7.72 19.82 11.75
CA LYS A 246 7.89 20.21 13.16
C LYS A 246 6.88 21.23 13.70
N HIS A 247 6.26 22.01 12.81
CA HIS A 247 5.23 23.01 13.15
C HIS A 247 3.81 22.43 13.20
N ILE A 248 3.64 21.14 12.89
CA ILE A 248 2.36 20.45 12.84
C ILE A 248 2.25 19.48 14.02
N PRO A 249 1.16 19.50 14.80
CA PRO A 249 0.95 18.54 15.87
C PRO A 249 0.82 17.11 15.32
N VAL A 250 1.80 16.26 15.62
CA VAL A 250 1.80 14.83 15.26
C VAL A 250 1.19 14.02 16.40
N ARG A 251 0.17 13.21 16.07
CA ARG A 251 -0.53 12.35 17.03
C ARG A 251 0.15 11.00 17.23
N MET A 252 0.64 10.40 16.14
CA MET A 252 1.34 9.11 16.13
C MET A 252 2.43 9.09 15.05
N ILE A 253 3.51 8.36 15.31
CA ILE A 253 4.57 8.05 14.35
C ILE A 253 4.69 6.54 14.30
N SER A 254 4.72 5.95 13.11
CA SER A 254 5.08 4.55 12.89
C SER A 254 6.29 4.49 11.96
N TYR A 255 7.35 3.88 12.47
CA TYR A 255 8.66 3.78 11.81
C TYR A 255 9.36 2.51 12.25
N GLY A 256 10.07 1.85 11.34
CA GLY A 256 10.82 0.61 11.61
C GLY A 256 10.04 -0.69 11.37
N GLY A 257 8.73 -0.62 11.09
CA GLY A 257 7.95 -1.79 10.64
C GLY A 257 8.21 -2.19 9.18
N SER A 258 8.68 -1.24 8.37
CA SER A 258 9.07 -1.39 6.97
C SER A 258 10.32 -0.56 6.72
N ASN A 259 11.22 -1.05 5.86
CA ASN A 259 12.37 -0.26 5.39
C ASN A 259 11.97 0.71 4.28
N ASN A 260 10.70 0.73 3.86
CA ASN A 260 10.25 1.48 2.70
C ASN A 260 9.34 2.67 3.06
N ASN A 261 8.99 2.85 4.35
CA ASN A 261 8.05 3.88 4.74
C ASN A 261 8.32 4.51 6.13
N LEU A 262 7.82 5.72 6.30
CA LEU A 262 7.57 6.37 7.59
C LEU A 262 6.16 6.96 7.57
N SER A 263 5.32 6.52 8.50
CA SER A 263 3.92 6.96 8.59
C SER A 263 3.69 7.87 9.78
N LEU A 264 2.92 8.94 9.55
CA LEU A 264 2.58 9.99 10.51
C LEU A 264 1.06 10.09 10.60
N LEU A 265 0.53 10.19 11.82
CA LEU A 265 -0.88 10.50 12.01
C LEU A 265 -1.03 11.96 12.44
N VAL A 266 -1.81 12.73 11.70
CA VAL A 266 -2.14 14.12 12.01
C VAL A 266 -3.65 14.32 11.97
N LYS A 267 -4.16 15.38 12.61
CA LYS A 267 -5.56 15.77 12.40
C LYS A 267 -5.77 16.15 10.93
N THR A 268 -6.91 15.79 10.36
CA THR A 268 -7.20 15.99 8.93
C THR A 268 -7.10 17.46 8.52
N GLU A 269 -7.39 18.41 9.42
CA GLU A 269 -7.22 19.85 9.18
C GLU A 269 -5.79 20.25 8.78
N TYR A 270 -4.77 19.51 9.25
CA TYR A 270 -3.36 19.78 8.93
C TYR A 270 -2.87 19.05 7.68
N LYS A 271 -3.67 18.17 7.06
CA LYS A 271 -3.27 17.36 5.91
C LYS A 271 -2.63 18.19 4.80
N THR A 272 -3.33 19.23 4.36
CA THR A 272 -2.90 20.03 3.20
C THR A 272 -1.56 20.72 3.48
N GLU A 273 -1.40 21.28 4.68
CA GLU A 273 -0.15 21.92 5.10
C GLU A 273 0.99 20.90 5.24
N ALA A 274 0.71 19.74 5.82
CA ALA A 274 1.69 18.66 5.97
C ALA A 274 2.17 18.16 4.60
N LEU A 275 1.28 17.89 3.66
CA LEU A 275 1.64 17.45 2.31
C LEU A 275 2.48 18.50 1.57
N ARG A 276 2.14 19.78 1.70
CA ARG A 276 2.91 20.88 1.10
C ARG A 276 4.28 21.05 1.73
N SER A 277 4.37 21.05 3.07
CA SER A 277 5.64 21.23 3.77
C SER A 277 6.58 20.06 3.55
N LEU A 278 6.07 18.83 3.59
CA LEU A 278 6.84 17.63 3.23
C LEU A 278 7.32 17.72 1.79
N HIS A 279 6.45 18.10 0.85
CA HIS A 279 6.86 18.20 -0.55
C HIS A 279 7.99 19.22 -0.74
N SER A 280 7.84 20.42 -0.19
CA SER A 280 8.82 21.51 -0.34
C SER A 280 10.20 21.23 0.28
N ARG A 281 10.28 20.35 1.28
CA ARG A 281 11.52 20.09 2.03
C ARG A 281 12.18 18.77 1.64
N LEU A 282 11.44 17.87 0.99
CA LEU A 282 11.92 16.54 0.61
C LEU A 282 12.19 16.40 -0.89
N PHE A 283 11.57 17.24 -1.75
CA PHE A 283 11.73 17.25 -3.20
C PHE A 283 12.12 18.64 -3.72
#